data_AF-U5C3Z8-F1
#
_entry.id   AF-U5C3Z8-F1
#
_cell.length_a   1.000
_cell.length_b   1.000
_cell.length_c   1.000
_cell.angle_alpha   90.00
_cell.angle_beta   90.00
_cell.angle_gamma   90.00
#
_symmetry.space_group_name_H-M   'P 1'
#
loop_
_entity.id
_entity.type
_entity.pdbx_description
1 polymer ?
#
loop_
_entity_poly.entity_id
_entity_poly.type
_entity_poly.pdbx_seq_one_letter_code
_entity_poly.pdbx_strand_id
1 'polypeptide(L)'
;MLVISFNKPSIEGKWKMNRSEAFEKILTSNNFQMQDEQQQKALAETFNKILDGYYYDFRKDTVYFTDFKNYELVELKGIYWIDADTLIIGQFDKIKVQKYLISKINEKELHLKLIDPKGAVLDMRWMFKRE
;
A
#
# COMPACT_ATOMS: atom_id res chain seq x y z
N MET A 1 38.53 9.48 4.28
CA MET A 1 37.39 8.54 4.29
C MET A 1 36.24 9.22 3.56
N LEU A 2 35.91 8.76 2.35
CA LEU A 2 34.88 9.37 1.52
C LEU A 2 33.53 8.76 1.94
N VAL A 3 32.69 9.52 2.66
CA VAL A 3 31.32 9.09 2.96
C VAL A 3 30.45 9.52 1.78
N ILE A 4 30.22 8.60 0.85
CA ILE A 4 29.22 8.79 -0.20
C ILE A 4 27.86 8.63 0.46
N SER A 5 27.22 9.74 0.82
CA SER A 5 25.81 9.71 1.19
C SER A 5 24.99 9.46 -0.08
N PHE A 6 24.67 8.19 -0.34
CA PHE A 6 23.58 7.87 -1.25
C PHE A 6 22.31 8.35 -0.56
N ASN A 7 21.86 9.56 -0.90
CA ASN A 7 20.55 10.07 -0.51
C ASN A 7 19.49 9.16 -1.14
N LYS A 8 19.20 8.03 -0.48
CA LYS A 8 18.02 7.22 -0.81
C LYS A 8 16.81 8.16 -0.66
N PRO A 9 15.89 8.19 -1.63
CA PRO A 9 14.68 8.98 -1.49
C PRO A 9 13.99 8.63 -0.17
N SER A 10 13.74 9.63 0.67
CA SER A 10 13.06 9.41 1.95
C SER A 10 11.60 9.03 1.69
N ILE A 11 11.16 7.97 2.37
CA ILE A 11 9.75 7.54 2.39
C ILE A 11 8.88 8.43 3.26
N GLU A 12 9.48 9.32 4.05
CA GLU A 12 8.74 10.23 4.92
C GLU A 12 7.70 11.06 4.16
N GLY A 13 6.63 11.42 4.85
CA GLY A 13 5.49 12.15 4.32
C GLY A 13 4.27 11.28 4.07
N LYS A 14 3.22 11.92 3.57
CA LYS A 14 1.91 11.32 3.32
C LYS A 14 1.79 10.84 1.88
N TRP A 15 1.26 9.64 1.73
CA TRP A 15 1.15 8.89 0.49
C TRP A 15 -0.27 8.37 0.35
N LYS A 16 -1.04 8.94 -0.57
CA LYS A 16 -2.39 8.48 -0.88
C LYS A 16 -2.36 7.48 -2.02
N MET A 17 -3.08 6.37 -1.85
CA MET A 17 -3.22 5.38 -2.91
C MET A 17 -3.96 6.03 -4.08
N ASN A 18 -3.39 5.91 -5.28
CA ASN A 18 -4.05 6.40 -6.49
C ASN A 18 -4.33 5.29 -7.49
N ARG A 19 -3.72 4.11 -7.32
CA ARG A 19 -3.89 2.97 -8.22
C ARG A 19 -3.54 1.65 -7.55
N SER A 20 -4.19 0.57 -7.97
CA SER A 20 -3.92 -0.79 -7.51
C SER A 20 -4.08 -1.77 -8.68
N GLU A 21 -2.99 -2.43 -9.07
CA GLU A 21 -3.04 -3.45 -10.13
C GLU A 21 -3.96 -4.62 -9.74
N ALA A 22 -4.13 -4.89 -8.44
CA ALA A 22 -5.08 -5.91 -7.98
C ALA A 22 -6.52 -5.52 -8.31
N PHE A 23 -6.90 -4.27 -8.08
CA PHE A 23 -8.25 -3.78 -8.40
C PHE A 23 -8.49 -3.78 -9.90
N GLU A 24 -7.51 -3.32 -10.68
CA GLU A 24 -7.58 -3.37 -12.14
C GLU A 24 -7.78 -4.79 -12.67
N LYS A 25 -6.97 -5.75 -12.21
CA LYS A 25 -7.09 -7.16 -12.59
C LYS A 25 -8.47 -7.74 -12.25
N ILE A 26 -9.05 -7.37 -11.11
CA ILE A 26 -10.40 -7.82 -10.72
C ILE A 26 -11.45 -7.21 -11.64
N LEU A 27 -11.43 -5.90 -11.85
CA LEU A 27 -12.39 -5.18 -12.69
C LEU A 27 -12.36 -5.64 -14.15
N THR A 28 -11.21 -6.10 -14.64
CA THR A 28 -11.08 -6.66 -16.01
C THR A 28 -11.25 -8.17 -16.08
N SER A 29 -11.53 -8.86 -14.97
CA SER A 29 -11.63 -10.33 -14.96
C SER A 29 -12.96 -10.81 -15.55
N ASN A 30 -12.95 -11.95 -16.24
CA ASN A 30 -14.17 -12.57 -16.77
C ASN A 30 -15.22 -12.82 -15.67
N ASN A 31 -14.78 -13.23 -14.48
CA ASN A 31 -15.68 -13.46 -13.35
C ASN A 31 -16.45 -12.19 -12.96
N PHE A 32 -15.77 -11.05 -12.92
CA PHE A 32 -16.41 -9.76 -12.64
C PHE A 32 -17.38 -9.35 -13.76
N GLN A 33 -16.97 -9.53 -15.02
CA GLN A 33 -17.81 -9.19 -16.19
C GLN A 33 -19.06 -10.05 -16.30
N MET A 34 -19.07 -11.25 -15.69
CA MET A 34 -20.22 -12.16 -15.62
C MET A 34 -21.15 -11.87 -14.44
N GLN A 35 -20.81 -10.95 -13.53
CA GLN A 35 -21.69 -10.54 -12.43
C GLN A 35 -22.84 -9.66 -12.93
N ASP A 36 -23.94 -9.61 -12.17
CA ASP A 36 -25.01 -8.66 -12.44
C ASP A 36 -24.57 -7.21 -12.20
N GLU A 37 -25.28 -6.26 -12.82
CA GLU A 37 -24.93 -4.83 -12.76
C GLU A 37 -24.86 -4.28 -11.33
N GLN A 38 -25.69 -4.79 -10.41
CA GLN A 38 -25.70 -4.33 -9.02
C GLN A 38 -24.43 -4.75 -8.29
N GLN A 39 -23.99 -6.00 -8.48
CA GLN A 39 -22.74 -6.51 -7.93
C GLN A 39 -21.52 -5.77 -8.51
N GLN A 40 -21.51 -5.52 -9.82
CA GLN A 40 -20.44 -4.77 -10.47
C GLN A 40 -20.33 -3.35 -9.88
N LYS A 41 -21.46 -2.67 -9.74
CA LYS A 41 -21.54 -1.33 -9.16
C LYS A 41 -21.08 -1.32 -7.70
N ALA A 42 -21.57 -2.24 -6.87
CA ALA A 42 -21.20 -2.32 -5.46
C ALA A 42 -19.69 -2.55 -5.25
N LEU A 43 -19.07 -3.39 -6.09
CA LEU A 43 -17.63 -3.62 -6.02
C LEU A 43 -16.84 -2.40 -6.48
N ALA A 44 -17.25 -1.76 -7.58
CA ALA A 44 -16.63 -0.53 -8.07
C ALA A 44 -16.70 0.61 -7.03
N GLU A 45 -17.85 0.78 -6.37
CA GLU A 45 -18.02 1.73 -5.27
C GLU A 45 -17.11 1.41 -4.09
N THR A 46 -16.95 0.12 -3.75
CA THR A 46 -16.03 -0.33 -2.70
C THR A 46 -14.58 0.01 -3.05
N PHE A 47 -14.14 -0.23 -4.28
CA PHE A 47 -12.78 0.12 -4.72
C PHE A 47 -12.54 1.62 -4.73
N ASN A 48 -13.52 2.42 -5.18
CA ASN A 48 -13.45 3.87 -5.10
C ASN A 48 -13.32 4.34 -3.65
N LYS A 49 -14.14 3.82 -2.73
CA LYS A 49 -14.03 4.11 -1.30
C LYS A 49 -12.62 3.82 -0.77
N ILE A 50 -12.03 2.69 -1.16
CA ILE A 50 -10.66 2.35 -0.75
C ILE A 50 -9.66 3.33 -1.36
N LEU A 51 -9.68 3.57 -2.68
CA LEU A 51 -8.75 4.50 -3.33
C LEU A 51 -8.82 5.92 -2.74
N ASP A 52 -10.02 6.39 -2.39
CA ASP A 52 -10.21 7.74 -1.87
C ASP A 52 -9.69 7.93 -0.45
N GLY A 53 -9.70 6.88 0.37
CA GLY A 53 -9.32 6.98 1.77
C GLY A 53 -8.06 6.21 2.16
N TYR A 54 -7.49 5.38 1.28
CA TYR A 54 -6.34 4.56 1.64
C TYR A 54 -5.02 5.35 1.58
N TYR A 55 -4.31 5.46 2.70
CA TYR A 55 -3.06 6.21 2.78
C TYR A 55 -2.03 5.60 3.75
N TYR A 56 -0.77 6.03 3.58
CA TYR A 56 0.32 5.92 4.55
C TYR A 56 0.89 7.30 4.87
N ASP A 57 1.19 7.58 6.13
CA ASP A 57 1.85 8.80 6.59
C ASP A 57 3.03 8.42 7.48
N PHE A 58 4.22 8.48 6.89
CA PHE A 58 5.48 8.08 7.51
C PHE A 58 6.13 9.28 8.19
N ARG A 59 6.35 9.17 9.51
CA ARG A 59 6.90 10.21 10.37
C ARG A 59 7.99 9.62 11.27
N LYS A 60 9.26 9.88 10.95
CA LYS A 60 10.42 9.34 11.68
C LYS A 60 10.45 7.81 11.71
N ASP A 61 10.05 7.18 12.81
CA ASP A 61 9.96 5.73 13.02
C ASP A 61 8.51 5.23 13.08
N THR A 62 7.55 6.14 12.98
CA THR A 62 6.13 5.88 13.16
C THR A 62 5.41 6.00 11.81
N VAL A 63 4.42 5.14 11.59
CA VAL A 63 3.53 5.22 10.43
C VAL A 63 2.07 5.25 10.88
N TYR A 64 1.31 6.18 10.32
CA TYR A 64 -0.16 6.22 10.40
C TYR A 64 -0.70 5.77 9.05
N PHE A 65 -1.67 4.86 9.05
CA PHE A 65 -2.16 4.31 7.80
C PHE A 65 -3.56 3.75 7.96
N THR A 66 -4.27 3.66 6.85
CA THR A 66 -5.61 3.11 6.84
C THR A 66 -5.59 1.65 6.42
N ASP A 67 -6.52 0.89 6.97
CA ASP A 67 -6.83 -0.46 6.54
C ASP A 67 -8.33 -0.56 6.24
N PHE A 68 -8.71 -1.45 5.32
CA PHE A 68 -10.11 -1.68 4.99
C PHE A 68 -10.58 -2.97 5.65
N LYS A 69 -11.44 -2.87 6.67
CA LYS A 69 -12.00 -4.00 7.41
C LYS A 69 -13.47 -3.78 7.70
N ASN A 70 -14.27 -4.85 7.68
CA ASN A 70 -15.70 -4.80 7.98
C ASN A 70 -16.45 -3.71 7.16
N TYR A 71 -16.08 -3.56 5.88
CA TYR A 71 -16.62 -2.54 4.96
C TYR A 71 -16.32 -1.08 5.31
N GLU A 72 -15.39 -0.83 6.25
CA GLU A 72 -15.00 0.50 6.70
C GLU A 72 -13.49 0.70 6.60
N LEU A 73 -13.09 1.98 6.47
CA LEU A 73 -11.71 2.38 6.58
C LEU A 73 -11.43 2.71 8.04
N VAL A 74 -10.41 2.07 8.59
CA VAL A 74 -9.96 2.30 9.96
C VAL A 74 -8.53 2.82 9.92
N GLU A 75 -8.27 3.88 10.69
CA GLU A 75 -6.92 4.39 10.87
C GLU A 75 -6.18 3.56 11.92
N LEU A 76 -4.96 3.18 11.59
CA LEU A 76 -4.06 2.38 12.39
C LEU A 76 -2.74 3.12 12.59
N LYS A 77 -2.03 2.74 13.64
CA LYS A 77 -0.70 3.25 13.96
C LYS A 77 0.28 2.10 14.13
N GLY A 78 1.50 2.30 13.66
CA GLY A 78 2.57 1.33 13.79
C GLY A 78 3.95 1.95 13.78
N ILE A 79 4.95 1.08 13.87
CA ILE A 79 6.35 1.39 13.57
C ILE A 79 6.69 0.91 12.17
N TYR A 80 7.63 1.59 11.52
CA TYR A 80 8.18 1.13 10.27
C TYR A 80 9.70 1.23 10.23
N TRP A 81 10.30 0.40 9.39
CA TRP A 81 11.69 0.53 9.00
C TRP A 81 11.87 0.01 7.58
N ILE A 82 12.98 0.41 6.96
CA ILE A 82 13.38 -0.05 5.63
C ILE A 82 14.68 -0.82 5.77
N ASP A 83 14.68 -2.05 5.32
CA ASP A 83 15.87 -2.88 5.17
C ASP A 83 16.11 -3.11 3.67
N ALA A 84 17.25 -2.65 3.17
CA ALA A 84 17.57 -2.59 1.73
C ALA A 84 16.48 -1.90 0.87
N ASP A 85 15.62 -2.69 0.22
CA ASP A 85 14.50 -2.32 -0.64
C ASP A 85 13.13 -2.77 -0.06
N THR A 86 13.14 -3.29 1.16
CA THR A 86 11.97 -3.86 1.82
C THR A 86 11.47 -2.91 2.90
N LEU A 87 10.25 -2.44 2.74
CA LEU A 87 9.49 -1.73 3.78
C LEU A 87 8.85 -2.75 4.71
N ILE A 88 9.03 -2.55 6.01
CA ILE A 88 8.46 -3.40 7.05
C ILE A 88 7.63 -2.51 7.98
N ILE A 89 6.37 -2.88 8.18
CA ILE A 89 5.42 -2.19 9.06
C ILE A 89 4.95 -3.14 10.14
N GLY A 90 5.20 -2.78 11.40
CA GLY A 90 4.64 -3.45 12.59
C GLY A 90 3.46 -2.66 13.14
N GLN A 91 2.28 -3.28 13.23
CA GLN A 91 1.12 -2.69 13.91
C GLN A 91 1.28 -2.79 15.42
N PHE A 92 0.99 -1.71 16.17
CA PHE A 92 1.15 -1.75 17.63
C PHE A 92 0.23 -2.79 18.31
N ASP A 93 -0.94 -3.03 17.74
CA ASP A 93 -1.93 -3.96 18.31
C ASP A 93 -1.77 -5.41 17.82
N LYS A 94 -0.69 -5.72 17.08
CA LYS A 94 -0.49 -7.07 16.50
C LYS A 94 0.97 -7.50 16.53
N ILE A 95 1.17 -8.81 16.75
CA ILE A 95 2.51 -9.44 16.74
C ILE A 95 3.05 -9.61 15.31
N LYS A 96 2.20 -9.49 14.28
CA LYS A 96 2.59 -9.70 12.88
C LYS A 96 3.05 -8.40 12.22
N VAL A 97 4.13 -8.50 11.46
CA VAL A 97 4.60 -7.45 10.55
C VAL A 97 4.05 -7.66 9.15
N GLN A 98 3.80 -6.56 8.46
CA GLN A 98 3.51 -6.56 7.03
C GLN A 98 4.77 -6.11 6.29
N LYS A 99 5.14 -6.86 5.24
CA LYS A 99 6.32 -6.59 4.43
C LYS A 99 5.92 -6.20 3.01
N TYR A 100 6.65 -5.25 2.43
CA TYR A 100 6.49 -4.77 1.07
C TYR A 100 7.84 -4.59 0.39
N LEU A 101 7.93 -4.96 -0.89
CA LEU A 101 9.02 -4.55 -1.75
C LEU A 101 8.76 -3.13 -2.28
N ILE A 102 9.70 -2.22 -2.07
CA ILE A 102 9.67 -0.87 -2.64
C ILE A 102 10.16 -0.94 -4.09
N SER A 103 9.22 -1.08 -5.02
CA SER A 103 9.53 -1.19 -6.45
C SER A 103 9.87 0.16 -7.11
N LYS A 104 9.45 1.28 -6.51
CA LYS A 104 9.77 2.65 -6.95
C LYS A 104 9.55 3.61 -5.78
N ILE A 105 10.46 4.57 -5.62
CA ILE A 105 10.28 5.71 -4.71
C ILE A 105 10.97 6.94 -5.29
N ASN A 106 10.27 8.07 -5.33
CA ASN A 106 10.81 9.38 -5.65
C ASN A 106 10.01 10.48 -4.92
N GLU A 107 10.17 11.74 -5.26
CA GLU A 107 9.49 12.84 -4.57
C GLU A 107 7.95 12.86 -4.74
N LYS A 108 7.42 12.14 -5.73
CA LYS A 108 6.00 12.20 -6.12
C LYS A 108 5.28 10.87 -6.02
N GLU A 109 6.00 9.76 -6.16
CA GLU A 109 5.44 8.42 -6.32
C GLU A 109 6.13 7.40 -5.40
N LEU A 110 5.31 6.55 -4.79
CA LEU A 110 5.74 5.38 -4.03
C LEU A 110 5.01 4.16 -4.58
N HIS A 111 5.73 3.12 -4.98
CA HIS A 111 5.15 1.90 -5.50
C HIS A 111 5.57 0.69 -4.65
N LEU A 112 4.58 -0.03 -4.12
CA LEU A 112 4.77 -1.16 -3.23
C LEU A 112 4.27 -2.45 -3.88
N LYS A 113 4.97 -3.57 -3.65
CA LYS A 113 4.47 -4.92 -3.91
C LYS A 113 4.41 -5.70 -2.60
N LEU A 114 3.34 -6.45 -2.37
CA LEU A 114 3.18 -7.23 -1.14
C LEU A 114 4.21 -8.37 -1.09
N ILE A 115 4.87 -8.56 0.05
CA ILE A 115 5.66 -9.76 0.33
C ILE A 115 4.80 -10.66 1.24
N ASP A 116 4.54 -11.88 0.79
CA ASP A 116 3.75 -12.83 1.54
C ASP A 116 4.53 -13.43 2.75
N PRO A 117 3.87 -14.15 3.66
CA PRO A 117 4.54 -14.77 4.81
C PRO A 117 5.61 -15.82 4.45
N LYS A 118 5.57 -16.36 3.23
CA LYS A 118 6.58 -17.31 2.71
C LYS A 118 7.78 -16.59 2.07
N GLY A 119 7.74 -15.26 1.97
CA GLY A 119 8.78 -14.43 1.37
C GLY A 119 8.63 -14.21 -0.13
N ALA A 120 7.53 -14.65 -0.75
CA ALA A 120 7.27 -14.42 -2.16
C ALA A 120 6.73 -13.01 -2.40
N VAL A 121 7.29 -12.32 -3.40
CA VAL A 121 6.77 -11.03 -3.87
C VAL A 121 5.57 -11.30 -4.76
N LEU A 122 4.40 -10.80 -4.36
CA LEU A 122 3.20 -10.91 -5.17
C LEU A 122 3.28 -9.98 -6.38
N ASP A 123 2.85 -10.48 -7.53
CA ASP A 123 2.81 -9.70 -8.77
C ASP A 123 1.57 -8.80 -8.84
N MET A 124 1.45 -7.92 -7.84
CA MET A 124 0.42 -6.90 -7.73
C MET A 124 1.04 -5.67 -7.09
N ARG A 125 0.99 -4.55 -7.80
CA ARG A 125 1.54 -3.27 -7.36
C ARG A 125 0.46 -2.35 -6.83
N TRP A 126 0.77 -1.70 -5.72
CA TRP A 126 0.04 -0.55 -5.21
C TRP A 126 0.83 0.71 -5.50
N MET A 127 0.16 1.72 -6.05
CA MET A 127 0.76 2.97 -6.46
C MET A 127 0.16 4.08 -5.59
N PHE A 128 1.06 4.92 -5.07
CA PHE A 128 0.73 6.02 -4.20
C PHE A 128 1.32 7.32 -4.74
N LYS A 129 0.60 8.41 -4.55
CA LYS A 129 1.07 9.78 -4.80
C LYS A 129 1.32 10.49 -3.47
N ARG A 130 2.36 11.32 -3.44
CA ARG A 130 2.61 12.20 -2.30
C ARG A 130 1.51 13.27 -2.20
N GLU A 131 1.02 13.50 -0.97
CA GLU A 131 0.13 14.61 -0.60
C GLU A 131 0.89 15.75 0.08
#